data_AF-A0A9W8C9P7-F1
#
_entry.id   AF-A0A9W8C9P7-F1
#
_cell.length_a   1.000
_cell.length_b   1.000
_cell.length_c   1.000
_cell.angle_alpha   90.00
_cell.angle_beta   90.00
_cell.angle_gamma   90.00
#
_symmetry.space_group_name_H-M   'P 1'
#
loop_
_entity.id
_entity.type
_entity.pdbx_description
1 polymer ?
#
loop_
_entity_poly.entity_id
_entity_poly.type
_entity_poly.pdbx_seq_one_letter_code
_entity_poly.pdbx_strand_id
1 'polypeptide(L)'
;MTEEVDENVLDSLSDIEKHYTIFAGSSEDDVAYAKVFWSSLFLQPPLESRLVSADIRQRLKVAKAPQSTNAACKLASWPETDDIQHNAYLKQKQEEKHRYMEMAKKRDQIIDLLKRQRNQRIKKEMISLQHKSRKGYPLERLAPKTLSSPLDEDQKDVMKLQ
;
A
#
# COMPACT_ATOMS: atom_id res chain seq x y z
N MET A 1 -4.28 -46.74 45.88
CA MET A 1 -3.74 -45.42 46.27
C MET A 1 -4.10 -44.48 45.15
N THR A 2 -5.19 -43.74 45.31
CA THR A 2 -5.59 -42.67 44.39
C THR A 2 -4.90 -41.41 44.88
N GLU A 3 -4.01 -40.87 44.06
CA GLU A 3 -3.31 -39.62 44.35
C GLU A 3 -4.29 -38.46 44.11
N GLU A 4 -4.75 -37.86 45.21
CA GLU A 4 -5.56 -36.64 45.22
C GLU A 4 -4.66 -35.48 44.78
N VAL A 5 -4.83 -35.03 43.54
CA VAL A 5 -4.14 -33.85 42.99
C VAL A 5 -4.83 -32.61 43.58
N ASP A 6 -4.05 -31.76 44.25
CA ASP A 6 -4.50 -30.55 44.95
C ASP A 6 -5.15 -29.55 43.97
N GLU A 7 -6.47 -29.38 44.07
CA GLU A 7 -7.33 -28.50 43.24
C GLU A 7 -6.78 -27.06 43.12
N ASN A 8 -6.09 -26.59 44.16
CA ASN A 8 -5.51 -25.24 44.20
C ASN A 8 -4.34 -25.07 43.21
N VAL A 9 -3.62 -26.14 42.87
CA VAL A 9 -2.56 -26.14 41.86
C VAL A 9 -3.16 -26.13 40.45
N LEU A 10 -4.27 -26.84 40.25
CA LEU A 10 -4.94 -26.94 38.95
C LEU A 10 -5.61 -25.61 38.54
N ASP A 11 -6.20 -24.90 39.49
CA ASP A 11 -6.79 -23.58 39.28
C ASP A 11 -5.72 -22.53 38.91
N SER A 12 -4.55 -22.60 39.58
CA SER A 12 -3.42 -21.73 39.25
C SER A 12 -2.83 -21.97 37.86
N LEU A 13 -2.80 -23.22 37.39
CA LEU A 13 -2.37 -23.58 36.03
C LEU A 13 -3.37 -23.14 34.98
N SER A 14 -4.67 -23.25 35.28
CA SER A 14 -5.75 -22.79 34.39
C SER A 14 -5.73 -21.26 34.23
N ASP A 15 -5.40 -20.52 35.29
CA ASP A 15 -5.21 -19.08 35.22
C ASP A 15 -3.95 -18.68 34.45
N ILE A 16 -2.88 -19.45 34.54
CA ILE A 16 -1.69 -19.29 33.71
C ILE A 16 -2.08 -19.51 32.23
N GLU A 17 -2.79 -20.59 31.91
CA GLU A 17 -3.18 -20.93 30.54
C GLU A 17 -4.05 -19.86 29.86
N LYS A 18 -4.89 -19.14 30.62
CA LYS A 18 -5.66 -17.99 30.11
C LYS A 18 -4.79 -16.84 29.57
N HIS A 19 -3.52 -16.75 29.98
CA HIS A 19 -2.62 -15.66 29.62
C HIS A 19 -1.57 -16.06 28.56
N TYR A 20 -1.53 -17.33 28.14
CA TYR A 20 -0.62 -17.79 27.09
C TYR A 20 -1.36 -18.15 25.81
N THR A 21 -0.80 -17.76 24.68
CA THR A 21 -1.23 -18.23 23.37
C THR A 21 -0.33 -19.39 22.93
N ILE A 22 -0.90 -20.58 22.79
CA ILE A 22 -0.19 -21.78 22.34
C ILE A 22 -0.44 -21.98 20.83
N PHE A 23 0.63 -22.07 20.04
CA PHE A 23 0.58 -22.31 18.60
C PHE A 23 0.63 -23.81 18.27
N ALA A 24 -0.39 -24.55 18.70
CA ALA A 24 -0.48 -25.98 18.42
C ALA A 24 -0.89 -26.23 16.96
N GLY A 25 -0.08 -26.98 16.20
CA GLY A 25 -0.36 -27.32 14.80
C GLY A 25 0.03 -26.26 13.77
N SER A 26 0.63 -25.15 14.19
CA SER A 26 1.22 -24.16 13.29
C SER A 26 2.57 -24.64 12.73
N SER A 27 2.97 -24.12 11.56
CA SER A 27 4.29 -24.41 11.00
C SER A 27 5.41 -23.78 11.84
N GLU A 28 6.62 -24.31 11.75
CA GLU A 28 7.77 -23.75 12.49
C GLU A 28 8.05 -22.29 12.10
N ASP A 29 7.83 -21.95 10.82
CA ASP A 29 7.96 -20.59 10.30
C ASP A 29 6.96 -19.64 10.95
N ASP A 30 5.69 -20.03 11.09
CA ASP A 30 4.66 -19.22 11.72
C ASP A 30 4.96 -18.94 13.20
N VAL A 31 5.49 -19.95 13.91
CA VAL A 31 5.93 -19.81 15.30
C VAL A 31 7.11 -18.84 15.39
N ALA A 32 8.06 -18.91 14.45
CA ALA A 32 9.18 -17.98 14.38
C ALA A 32 8.72 -16.54 14.11
N TYR A 33 7.79 -16.35 13.18
CA TYR A 33 7.20 -15.03 12.88
C TYR A 33 6.45 -14.46 14.08
N ALA A 34 5.62 -15.26 14.74
CA ALA A 34 4.90 -14.83 15.94
C ALA A 34 5.87 -14.37 17.03
N LYS A 35 6.95 -15.12 17.28
CA LYS A 35 7.99 -14.72 18.25
C LYS A 35 8.60 -13.37 17.90
N VAL A 36 9.01 -13.17 16.64
CA VAL A 36 9.59 -11.89 16.18
C VAL A 36 8.57 -10.77 16.31
N PHE A 37 7.33 -10.99 15.88
CA PHE A 37 6.23 -10.02 15.96
C PHE A 37 5.98 -9.58 17.40
N TRP A 38 5.74 -10.51 18.33
CA TRP A 38 5.49 -10.17 19.73
C TRP A 38 6.71 -9.54 20.39
N SER A 39 7.93 -9.97 20.04
CA SER A 39 9.15 -9.32 20.52
C SER A 39 9.24 -7.85 20.10
N SER A 40 8.77 -7.53 18.88
CA SER A 40 8.83 -6.18 18.31
C SER A 40 7.93 -5.18 19.04
N LEU A 41 6.83 -5.63 19.62
CA LEU A 41 5.90 -4.78 20.37
C LEU A 41 6.49 -4.29 21.70
N PHE A 42 7.47 -5.02 22.25
CA PHE A 42 8.18 -4.62 23.46
C PHE A 42 9.47 -3.83 23.17
N LEU A 43 9.85 -3.69 21.89
CA LEU A 43 10.99 -2.86 21.51
C LEU A 43 10.60 -1.38 21.59
N GLN A 44 11.52 -0.57 22.11
CA GLN A 44 11.38 0.86 22.02
C GLN A 44 11.29 1.27 20.54
N PRO A 45 10.39 2.19 20.16
CA PRO A 45 10.31 2.66 18.78
C PRO A 45 11.70 3.06 18.28
N PRO A 46 12.07 2.66 17.04
CA PRO A 46 13.36 3.04 16.46
C PRO A 46 13.61 4.53 16.62
N LEU A 47 14.86 4.93 16.84
CA LEU A 47 15.19 6.35 17.08
C LEU A 47 14.72 7.27 15.94
N GLU A 48 14.60 6.72 14.73
CA GLU A 48 14.12 7.38 13.53
C GLU A 48 12.60 7.66 13.54
N SER A 49 11.82 6.90 14.30
CA SER A 49 10.38 7.15 14.48
C SER A 49 10.08 8.06 15.67
N ARG A 50 11.10 8.54 16.38
CA ARG A 50 10.91 9.48 17.50
C ARG A 50 10.80 10.90 16.95
N LEU A 51 9.66 11.54 17.18
CA LEU A 51 9.39 12.94 16.82
C LEU A 51 10.43 13.93 17.38
N VAL A 52 11.13 13.52 18.45
CA VAL A 52 12.22 14.26 19.08
C VAL A 52 13.42 13.32 19.20
N SER A 53 14.52 13.65 18.53
CA SER A 53 15.77 12.90 18.65
C SER A 53 16.29 13.00 20.09
N ALA A 54 16.88 11.91 20.59
CA ALA A 54 17.30 11.80 21.99
C ALA A 54 18.31 12.88 22.45
N ASP A 55 19.05 13.49 21.53
CA ASP A 55 20.05 14.53 21.83
C ASP A 55 19.72 15.92 21.22
N ILE A 56 18.43 16.24 21.01
CA ILE A 56 18.05 17.62 20.66
C ILE A 56 18.18 18.50 21.91
N ARG A 57 19.33 19.17 22.01
CA ARG A 57 19.51 20.30 22.92
C ARG A 57 19.02 21.57 22.21
N GLN A 58 18.04 22.25 22.83
CA GLN A 58 17.53 23.52 22.34
C GLN A 58 18.64 24.58 22.37
N ARG A 59 19.19 24.95 21.20
CA ARG A 59 20.27 25.95 21.09
C ARG A 59 19.80 27.39 21.35
N LEU A 60 18.50 27.65 21.24
CA LEU A 60 17.89 28.96 21.44
C LEU A 60 17.31 29.07 22.85
N LYS A 61 17.43 30.26 23.45
CA LYS A 61 16.80 30.55 24.75
C LYS A 61 15.30 30.26 24.67
N VAL A 62 14.78 29.45 25.60
CA VAL A 62 13.33 29.20 25.75
C VAL A 62 12.63 30.55 25.90
N ALA A 63 11.61 30.80 25.08
CA ALA A 63 10.82 32.01 25.17
C ALA A 63 10.25 32.13 26.60
N LYS A 64 10.44 33.29 27.22
CA LYS A 64 9.90 33.54 28.56
C LYS A 64 8.37 33.49 28.48
N ALA A 65 7.75 32.75 29.39
CA ALA A 65 6.29 32.73 29.50
C ALA A 65 5.77 34.17 29.67
N PRO A 66 4.67 34.55 29.00
CA PRO A 66 4.12 35.89 29.11
C PRO A 66 3.80 36.16 30.58
N GLN A 67 4.35 37.25 31.13
CA GLN A 67 3.96 37.68 32.46
C GLN A 67 2.48 38.05 32.43
N SER A 68 1.72 37.27 33.19
CA SER A 68 0.28 37.44 33.38
C SER A 68 0.00 38.80 34.03
N THR A 69 -0.28 39.80 33.22
CA THR A 69 -1.07 40.96 33.63
C THR A 69 -2.48 40.76 33.09
N ASN A 70 -3.33 40.14 33.92
CA ASN A 70 -4.79 40.27 33.93
C ASN A 70 -5.46 40.43 32.56
N ALA A 71 -5.46 39.36 31.78
CA ALA A 71 -6.62 39.03 30.95
C ALA A 71 -6.89 37.58 31.24
N ALA A 72 -8.06 37.26 31.80
CA ALA A 72 -8.55 35.91 31.89
C ALA A 72 -8.49 35.32 30.47
N CYS A 73 -7.40 34.60 30.20
CA CYS A 73 -7.31 33.65 29.12
C CYS A 73 -8.33 32.60 29.51
N LYS A 74 -9.60 32.86 29.16
CA LYS A 74 -10.58 31.79 29.01
C LYS A 74 -9.81 30.75 28.23
N LEU A 75 -9.55 29.60 28.85
CA LEU A 75 -9.08 28.42 28.16
C LEU A 75 -9.86 28.40 26.85
N ALA A 76 -9.20 28.70 25.74
CA ALA A 76 -9.80 28.56 24.45
C ALA A 76 -10.17 27.09 24.45
N SER A 77 -11.46 26.80 24.58
CA SER A 77 -12.03 25.50 24.29
C SER A 77 -11.41 25.14 22.95
N TRP A 78 -10.46 24.20 22.97
CA TRP A 78 -9.81 23.74 21.76
C TRP A 78 -10.94 23.44 20.79
N PRO A 79 -11.05 24.14 19.65
CA PRO A 79 -12.07 23.79 18.69
C PRO A 79 -11.68 22.40 18.21
N GLU A 80 -12.49 21.43 18.62
CA GLU A 80 -12.72 20.11 18.01
C GLU A 80 -11.61 19.74 17.02
N THR A 81 -10.46 19.33 17.56
CA THR A 81 -9.26 19.05 16.74
C THR A 81 -9.51 17.90 15.75
N ASP A 82 -10.48 17.04 16.09
CA ASP A 82 -10.99 15.95 15.26
C ASP A 82 -11.66 16.46 13.97
N ASP A 83 -12.41 17.58 14.03
CA ASP A 83 -13.06 18.15 12.85
C ASP A 83 -12.05 18.68 11.83
N ILE A 84 -10.96 19.28 12.30
CA ILE A 84 -9.90 19.80 11.42
C ILE A 84 -9.20 18.64 10.69
N GLN A 85 -8.89 17.56 11.41
CA GLN A 85 -8.27 16.37 10.84
C GLN A 85 -9.19 15.66 9.84
N HIS A 86 -10.47 15.51 10.19
CA HIS A 86 -11.48 14.92 9.33
C HIS A 86 -11.67 15.72 8.03
N ASN A 87 -11.74 17.05 8.13
CA ASN A 87 -11.84 17.93 6.97
C ASN A 87 -10.60 17.88 6.08
N ALA A 88 -9.40 17.81 6.67
CA ALA A 88 -8.15 17.65 5.91
C ALA A 88 -8.13 16.33 5.12
N TYR A 89 -8.55 15.23 5.76
CA TYR A 89 -8.67 13.92 5.11
C TYR A 89 -9.68 13.93 3.95
N LEU A 90 -10.87 14.51 4.15
CA LEU A 90 -11.86 14.63 3.08
C LEU A 90 -11.36 15.44 1.90
N LYS A 91 -10.66 16.54 2.17
CA LYS A 91 -10.06 17.39 1.13
C LYS A 91 -9.00 16.62 0.33
N GLN A 92 -8.12 15.89 1.00
CA GLN A 92 -7.12 15.05 0.32
C GLN A 92 -7.79 14.02 -0.59
N LYS A 93 -8.81 13.32 -0.09
CA LYS A 93 -9.56 12.32 -0.87
C LYS A 93 -10.22 12.93 -2.11
N GLN A 94 -10.75 14.15 -2.00
CA GLN A 94 -11.35 14.87 -3.11
C GLN A 94 -10.31 15.29 -4.16
N GLU A 95 -9.15 15.78 -3.72
CA GLU A 95 -8.04 16.15 -4.60
C GLU A 95 -7.48 14.94 -5.36
N GLU A 96 -7.31 13.80 -4.69
CA GLU A 96 -6.90 12.54 -5.32
C GLU A 96 -7.91 12.08 -6.37
N LYS A 97 -9.21 12.08 -6.02
CA LYS A 97 -10.29 11.74 -6.97
C LYS A 97 -10.25 12.64 -8.20
N HIS A 98 -10.09 13.94 -8.00
CA HIS A 98 -10.00 14.91 -9.09
C HIS A 98 -8.77 14.64 -9.97
N ARG A 99 -7.61 14.36 -9.36
CA ARG A 99 -6.38 14.01 -10.06
C ARG A 99 -6.56 12.77 -10.95
N TYR A 100 -7.17 11.71 -10.44
CA TYR A 100 -7.43 10.49 -11.23
C TYR A 100 -8.43 10.73 -12.35
N MET A 101 -9.47 11.55 -12.12
CA MET A 101 -10.43 11.91 -13.16
C MET A 101 -9.76 12.64 -14.33
N GLU A 102 -8.85 13.58 -14.05
CA GLU A 102 -8.10 14.28 -15.09
C GLU A 102 -7.12 13.35 -15.84
N MET A 103 -6.49 12.39 -15.14
CA MET A 103 -5.68 11.36 -15.79
C MET A 103 -6.51 10.47 -16.72
N ALA A 104 -7.72 10.07 -16.31
CA ALA A 104 -8.62 9.28 -17.14
C ALA A 104 -9.02 10.02 -18.42
N LYS A 105 -9.42 11.28 -18.31
CA LYS A 105 -9.74 12.12 -19.49
C LYS A 105 -8.56 12.22 -20.47
N LYS A 106 -7.33 12.41 -19.96
CA LYS A 106 -6.13 12.43 -20.80
C LYS A 106 -5.90 11.09 -21.49
N ARG A 107 -6.12 9.97 -20.78
CA ARG A 107 -6.00 8.63 -21.35
C ARG A 107 -7.01 8.40 -22.48
N ASP A 108 -8.24 8.84 -22.29
CA ASP A 108 -9.29 8.74 -23.32
C ASP A 108 -8.94 9.54 -24.57
N GLN A 109 -8.42 10.77 -24.40
CA GLN A 109 -7.95 11.59 -25.52
C GLN A 109 -6.82 10.91 -26.31
N ILE A 110 -5.87 10.26 -25.62
CA ILE A 110 -4.79 9.51 -26.26
C ILE A 110 -5.35 8.32 -27.04
N ILE A 111 -6.26 7.55 -26.43
CA ILE A 111 -6.90 6.40 -27.08
C ILE A 111 -7.62 6.84 -28.36
N ASP A 112 -8.37 7.94 -28.31
CA ASP A 112 -9.11 8.45 -29.46
C ASP A 112 -8.20 9.01 -30.55
N LEU A 113 -7.07 9.62 -30.19
CA LEU A 113 -6.03 10.01 -31.15
C LEU A 113 -5.46 8.77 -31.85
N LEU A 114 -5.10 7.73 -31.11
CA LEU A 114 -4.53 6.50 -31.65
C LEU A 114 -5.51 5.77 -32.56
N LYS A 115 -6.80 5.70 -32.18
CA LYS A 115 -7.87 5.17 -33.04
C LYS A 115 -7.95 5.92 -34.37
N ARG A 116 -7.94 7.26 -34.32
CA ARG A 116 -7.95 8.10 -35.54
C ARG A 116 -6.73 7.84 -36.42
N GLN A 117 -5.53 7.79 -35.85
CA GLN A 117 -4.31 7.49 -36.59
C GLN A 117 -4.34 6.09 -37.23
N ARG A 118 -4.84 5.08 -36.49
CA ARG A 118 -5.02 3.72 -37.02
C ARG A 118 -5.99 3.72 -38.21
N ASN A 119 -7.13 4.38 -38.09
CA ASN A 119 -8.12 4.45 -39.17
C ASN A 119 -7.56 5.16 -40.41
N GLN A 120 -6.78 6.23 -40.22
CA GLN A 120 -6.08 6.91 -41.31
C GLN A 120 -5.06 6.00 -41.99
N ARG A 121 -4.28 5.23 -41.20
CA ARG A 121 -3.34 4.24 -41.75
C ARG A 121 -4.06 3.20 -42.59
N ILE A 122 -5.11 2.57 -42.05
CA ILE A 122 -5.92 1.57 -42.75
C ILE A 122 -6.46 2.13 -44.06
N LYS A 123 -7.03 3.35 -44.05
CA LYS A 123 -7.55 4.01 -45.26
C LYS A 123 -6.46 4.21 -46.33
N LYS A 124 -5.27 4.67 -45.94
CA LYS A 124 -4.12 4.83 -46.86
C LYS A 124 -3.66 3.50 -47.42
N GLU A 125 -3.57 2.48 -46.57
CA GLU A 125 -3.19 1.12 -46.98
C GLU A 125 -4.19 0.54 -47.97
N MET A 126 -5.50 0.65 -47.71
CA MET A 126 -6.55 0.20 -48.62
C MET A 126 -6.41 0.77 -50.03
N ILE A 127 -6.15 2.08 -50.15
CA ILE A 127 -5.93 2.73 -51.45
C ILE A 127 -4.62 2.22 -52.07
N SER A 128 -3.53 2.17 -51.29
CA SER A 128 -2.22 1.73 -51.80
C SER A 128 -2.23 0.28 -52.28
N LEU A 129 -2.96 -0.62 -51.61
CA LEU A 129 -3.03 -2.04 -51.96
C LEU A 129 -3.58 -2.24 -53.38
N GLN A 130 -4.53 -1.40 -53.79
CA GLN A 130 -5.10 -1.44 -55.15
C GLN A 130 -4.11 -0.96 -56.23
N HIS A 131 -3.13 -0.11 -55.85
CA HIS A 131 -2.19 0.53 -56.77
C HIS A 131 -0.76 -0.05 -56.69
N LYS A 132 -0.53 -1.05 -55.83
CA LYS A 132 0.76 -1.76 -55.77
C LYS A 132 0.90 -2.61 -57.02
N SER A 133 1.80 -2.21 -57.93
CA SER A 133 2.12 -3.02 -59.10
C SER A 133 2.59 -4.40 -58.64
N ARG A 134 1.90 -5.45 -59.08
CA ARG A 134 2.25 -6.85 -58.87
C ARG A 134 3.53 -7.19 -59.65
N LYS A 135 4.69 -6.68 -59.23
CA LYS A 135 6.00 -7.04 -59.79
C LYS A 135 7.01 -7.26 -58.66
N GLY A 136 7.44 -8.52 -58.54
CA GLY A 136 8.78 -8.88 -58.08
C GLY A 136 8.91 -9.44 -56.66
N TYR A 137 9.02 -10.77 -56.60
CA TYR A 137 9.68 -11.61 -55.60
C TYR A 137 8.90 -12.03 -54.33
N PRO A 138 8.67 -13.35 -54.14
CA PRO A 138 8.41 -13.92 -52.83
C PRO A 138 9.73 -13.93 -52.05
N LEU A 139 10.13 -12.78 -51.52
CA LEU A 139 11.01 -12.81 -50.36
C LEU A 139 10.14 -13.27 -49.21
N GLU A 140 10.47 -14.45 -48.70
CA GLU A 140 10.12 -14.89 -47.35
C GLU A 140 10.10 -13.67 -46.43
N ARG A 141 8.90 -13.12 -46.22
CA ARG A 141 8.65 -12.33 -45.05
C ARG A 141 8.67 -13.37 -43.96
N LEU A 142 9.87 -13.67 -43.45
CA LEU A 142 10.03 -14.28 -42.15
C LEU A 142 9.09 -13.49 -41.27
N ALA A 143 7.95 -14.10 -40.94
CA ALA A 143 7.10 -13.61 -39.90
C ALA A 143 8.06 -13.26 -38.75
N PRO A 144 7.94 -12.08 -38.11
CA PRO A 144 8.61 -11.93 -36.83
C PRO A 144 8.19 -13.18 -36.06
N LYS A 145 9.16 -14.05 -35.76
CA LYS A 145 8.96 -15.19 -34.88
C LYS A 145 8.19 -14.58 -33.74
N THR A 146 6.93 -14.98 -33.59
CA THR A 146 6.16 -14.71 -32.40
C THR A 146 7.05 -15.22 -31.28
N LEU A 147 7.82 -14.32 -30.68
CA LEU A 147 8.35 -14.53 -29.35
C LEU A 147 7.09 -14.81 -28.56
N SER A 148 6.89 -16.07 -28.22
CA SER A 148 5.86 -16.49 -27.29
C SER A 148 5.95 -15.52 -26.11
N SER A 149 4.88 -14.77 -25.94
CA SER A 149 4.80 -13.71 -24.96
C SER A 149 5.04 -14.32 -23.57
N PRO A 150 5.90 -13.76 -22.71
CA PRO A 150 6.02 -14.17 -21.29
C PRO A 150 4.67 -14.13 -20.55
N LEU A 151 3.69 -13.41 -21.10
CA LEU A 151 2.32 -13.33 -20.59
C LEU A 151 1.57 -14.68 -20.59
N ASP A 152 1.93 -15.59 -21.50
CA ASP A 152 1.29 -16.91 -21.63
C ASP A 152 1.83 -17.93 -20.61
N GLU A 153 3.04 -17.69 -20.06
CA GLU A 153 3.59 -18.47 -18.95
C GLU A 153 3.00 -17.99 -17.62
N ASP A 154 2.91 -16.67 -17.44
CA ASP A 154 2.34 -16.05 -16.24
C ASP A 154 0.87 -16.48 -16.01
N GLN A 155 0.08 -16.61 -17.08
CA GLN A 155 -1.29 -17.13 -17.01
C GLN A 155 -1.38 -18.61 -16.62
N LYS A 156 -0.39 -19.42 -17.00
CA LYS A 156 -0.35 -20.86 -16.66
C LYS A 156 0.08 -21.07 -15.23
N ASP A 157 1.01 -20.26 -14.74
CA ASP A 157 1.49 -20.33 -13.35
C ASP A 157 0.37 -19.96 -12.37
N VAL A 158 -0.44 -18.95 -12.69
CA VAL A 158 -1.64 -18.60 -11.89
C VAL A 158 -2.66 -19.74 -11.86
N MET A 159 -2.89 -20.40 -12.99
CA MET A 159 -3.84 -21.53 -13.07
C MET A 159 -3.36 -22.78 -12.32
N LYS A 160 -2.06 -22.92 -12.07
CA LYS A 160 -1.47 -24.10 -11.40
C LYS A 160 -1.52 -24.01 -9.87
N LEU A 161 -1.85 -22.84 -9.34
CA LEU A 161 -1.96 -22.56 -7.90
C LEU A 161 -3.40 -22.67 -7.38
N GLN A 162 -4.39 -22.93 -8.25
CA GLN A 162 -5.76 -23.30 -7.89
C GLN A 162 -5.92 -24.82 -7.84
#